data_AF-A0A8J3SJA4-F1
#
_entry.id   AF-A0A8J3SJA4-F1
#
_cell.length_a   1.000
_cell.length_b   1.000
_cell.length_c   1.000
_cell.angle_alpha   90.00
_cell.angle_beta   90.00
_cell.angle_gamma   90.00
#
_symmetry.space_group_name_H-M   'P 1'
#
loop_
_entity.id
_entity.type
_entity.pdbx_description
1 polymer ?
#
loop_
_entity_poly.entity_id
_entity_poly.type
_entity_poly.pdbx_seq_one_letter_code
_entity_poly.pdbx_strand_id
1 'polypeptide(L)'
;MEFYLGTHQPNWAKLPEFAGVPLFISHRRLLGRDKPPRTLPRAVGRVAIDSGGFSYLKDYGDFPDSPAAYATACRRYVEEIGNIIWIAPQDRMCEEAVINGGTFAGQHFVGTHLSVPIHQRQTVDNYLELRTLDADLPFIPVLQGQTRDDYMRCADLYQRAGVCLEECEVVGIGSVCRRQNTMEIGEIFRAFPTLRTHGFGVKIEGIGLYGSAMASSDSMAWSSWGRRRPGCTPSHKTEANCRTWALAWYRRVLEAVDQADADACYQQPSLLEEEIPPWSPSRIRSPQGAS
;
A
#
# COMPACT_ATOMS: atom_id res chain seq x y z
N MET A 1 9.16 7.41 -3.78
CA MET A 1 7.95 6.74 -3.21
C MET A 1 8.14 6.47 -1.70
N GLU A 2 7.08 6.40 -0.86
CA GLU A 2 7.22 6.00 0.56
C GLU A 2 7.04 4.48 0.76
N PHE A 3 7.78 3.88 1.70
CA PHE A 3 7.66 2.45 2.02
C PHE A 3 7.36 2.21 3.51
N TYR A 4 6.32 1.40 3.77
CA TYR A 4 5.91 0.99 5.11
C TYR A 4 6.43 -0.42 5.43
N LEU A 5 7.14 -0.54 6.55
CA LEU A 5 7.59 -1.83 7.05
C LEU A 5 6.42 -2.56 7.72
N GLY A 6 5.86 -3.54 7.03
CA GLY A 6 4.87 -4.45 7.59
C GLY A 6 5.45 -5.22 8.78
N THR A 7 4.76 -5.24 9.92
CA THR A 7 5.22 -5.99 11.10
C THR A 7 4.11 -6.66 11.86
N HIS A 8 4.37 -7.91 12.27
CA HIS A 8 3.54 -8.67 13.20
C HIS A 8 3.96 -8.43 14.67
N GLN A 9 4.80 -7.43 14.95
CA GLN A 9 5.29 -7.07 16.27
C GLN A 9 4.86 -5.65 16.65
N PRO A 10 3.63 -5.44 17.16
CA PRO A 10 3.12 -4.10 17.46
C PRO A 10 4.03 -3.29 18.41
N ASN A 11 4.67 -3.97 19.37
CA ASN A 11 5.59 -3.36 20.32
C ASN A 11 6.81 -2.67 19.67
N TRP A 12 7.07 -2.87 18.39
CA TRP A 12 8.13 -2.15 17.69
C TRP A 12 7.80 -0.67 17.49
N ALA A 13 6.52 -0.30 17.47
CA ALA A 13 6.09 1.08 17.30
C ALA A 13 6.67 2.04 18.36
N LYS A 14 6.91 1.58 19.59
CA LYS A 14 7.46 2.39 20.69
C LYS A 14 8.99 2.42 20.77
N LEU A 15 9.69 1.69 19.89
CA LEU A 15 11.14 1.55 19.98
C LEU A 15 11.83 2.68 19.20
N PRO A 16 12.84 3.38 19.78
CA PRO A 16 13.49 4.53 19.14
C PRO A 16 14.06 4.25 17.74
N GLU A 17 14.54 3.03 17.50
CA GLU A 17 15.07 2.59 16.20
C GLU A 17 14.05 2.59 15.04
N PHE A 18 12.74 2.70 15.35
CA PHE A 18 11.65 2.82 14.37
C PHE A 18 11.08 4.24 14.24
N ALA A 19 11.66 5.26 14.90
CA ALA A 19 11.15 6.63 14.81
C ALA A 19 11.10 7.17 13.36
N GLY A 20 12.09 6.80 12.54
CA GLY A 20 12.15 7.13 11.11
C GLY A 20 11.68 6.01 10.17
N VAL A 21 11.00 4.98 10.67
CA VAL A 21 10.56 3.83 9.88
C VAL A 21 9.04 3.73 9.96
N PRO A 22 8.30 4.18 8.93
CA PRO A 22 6.85 4.02 8.89
C PRO A 22 6.47 2.55 9.03
N LEU A 23 5.58 2.23 9.97
CA LEU A 23 5.14 0.86 10.24
C LEU A 23 3.75 0.60 9.65
N PHE A 24 3.54 -0.62 9.19
CA PHE A 24 2.22 -1.12 8.82
C PHE A 24 1.84 -2.30 9.73
N ILE A 25 0.77 -2.12 10.52
CA ILE A 25 0.42 -3.04 11.60
C ILE A 25 -1.03 -3.51 11.44
N SER A 26 -1.22 -4.82 11.47
CA SER A 26 -2.55 -5.42 11.35
C SER A 26 -3.36 -5.31 12.64
N HIS A 27 -4.63 -4.94 12.51
CA HIS A 27 -5.70 -5.01 13.51
C HIS A 27 -5.68 -6.34 14.27
N ARG A 28 -5.54 -7.47 13.56
CA ARG A 28 -5.47 -8.81 14.15
C ARG A 28 -4.30 -8.97 15.14
N ARG A 29 -3.22 -8.21 14.98
CA ARG A 29 -2.08 -8.22 15.90
C ARG A 29 -2.28 -7.28 17.08
N LEU A 30 -3.02 -6.19 16.89
CA LEU A 30 -3.36 -5.22 17.93
C LEU A 30 -4.44 -5.73 18.89
N LEU A 31 -5.36 -6.58 18.40
CA LEU A 31 -6.31 -7.31 19.24
C LEU A 31 -5.65 -8.33 20.20
N GLY A 32 -4.40 -8.72 19.95
CA GLY A 32 -3.77 -9.82 20.68
C GLY A 32 -4.31 -11.20 20.27
N ARG A 33 -3.72 -12.27 20.80
CA ARG A 33 -4.14 -13.64 20.47
C ARG A 33 -5.36 -14.09 21.26
N ASP A 34 -5.28 -13.99 22.59
CA ASP A 34 -6.30 -14.54 23.48
C ASP A 34 -7.16 -13.46 24.13
N LYS A 35 -6.56 -12.28 24.40
CA LYS A 35 -7.23 -11.13 25.00
C LYS A 35 -6.65 -9.82 24.47
N PRO A 36 -7.47 -8.77 24.30
CA PRO A 36 -7.00 -7.43 24.01
C PRO A 36 -5.94 -6.97 25.02
N PRO A 37 -4.82 -6.38 24.56
CA PRO A 37 -3.80 -5.86 25.47
C PRO A 37 -4.40 -4.73 26.32
N ARG A 38 -3.96 -4.65 27.58
CA ARG A 38 -4.40 -3.60 28.51
C ARG A 38 -4.01 -2.20 28.02
N THR A 39 -2.87 -2.09 27.35
CA THR A 39 -2.32 -0.85 26.81
C THR A 39 -1.67 -1.11 25.46
N LEU A 40 -1.80 -0.18 24.52
CA LEU A 40 -1.10 -0.22 23.24
C LEU A 40 0.23 0.54 23.27
N PRO A 41 1.20 0.19 22.41
CA PRO A 41 2.48 0.87 22.36
C PRO A 41 2.33 2.27 21.75
N ARG A 42 2.68 3.31 22.51
CA ARG A 42 2.76 4.68 21.98
C ARG A 42 3.84 4.76 20.90
N ALA A 43 3.46 5.10 19.68
CA ALA A 43 4.35 5.11 18.54
C ALA A 43 5.33 6.28 18.59
N VAL A 44 6.60 6.02 18.27
CA VAL A 44 7.64 7.05 18.11
C VAL A 44 7.75 7.55 16.66
N GLY A 45 7.08 6.89 15.72
CA GLY A 45 7.07 7.22 14.29
C GLY A 45 5.69 7.01 13.67
N ARG A 46 5.60 7.16 12.35
CA ARG A 46 4.34 7.02 11.59
C ARG A 46 3.85 5.58 11.58
N VAL A 47 2.55 5.39 11.72
CA VAL A 47 1.90 4.07 11.68
C VAL A 47 0.69 4.11 10.76
N ALA A 48 0.58 3.11 9.90
CA ALA A 48 -0.62 2.80 9.16
C ALA A 48 -1.19 1.45 9.62
N ILE A 49 -2.51 1.29 9.53
CA ILE A 49 -3.22 0.13 10.07
C ILE A 49 -3.82 -0.70 8.94
N ASP A 50 -3.52 -2.00 8.94
CA ASP A 50 -4.19 -3.01 8.13
C ASP A 50 -5.43 -3.54 8.87
N SER A 51 -6.55 -3.73 8.18
CA SER A 51 -7.78 -4.29 8.77
C SER A 51 -7.66 -5.78 9.08
N GLY A 52 -6.64 -6.45 8.54
CA GLY A 52 -6.48 -7.89 8.63
C GLY A 52 -7.24 -8.64 7.55
N GLY A 53 -7.74 -7.95 6.51
CA GLY A 53 -8.55 -8.52 5.43
C GLY A 53 -7.97 -9.82 4.86
N PHE A 54 -6.68 -9.85 4.52
CA PHE A 54 -6.01 -11.07 4.04
C PHE A 54 -6.18 -12.26 4.98
N SER A 55 -5.97 -12.04 6.27
CA SER A 55 -6.09 -13.07 7.29
C SER A 55 -7.53 -13.54 7.44
N TYR A 56 -8.47 -12.60 7.57
CA TYR A 56 -9.85 -12.92 7.88
C TYR A 56 -10.57 -13.57 6.70
N LEU A 57 -10.43 -13.04 5.48
CA LEU A 57 -11.06 -13.64 4.30
C LEU A 57 -10.45 -15.01 3.96
N LYS A 58 -9.14 -15.19 4.16
CA LYS A 58 -8.50 -16.51 3.97
C LYS A 58 -9.01 -17.54 4.99
N ASP A 59 -9.02 -17.18 6.28
CA ASP A 59 -9.32 -18.12 7.37
C ASP A 59 -10.84 -18.36 7.56
N TYR A 60 -11.68 -17.38 7.22
CA TYR A 60 -13.12 -17.40 7.54
C TYR A 60 -14.04 -17.02 6.37
N GLY A 61 -13.52 -16.48 5.27
CA GLY A 61 -14.34 -15.94 4.18
C GLY A 61 -15.07 -14.64 4.54
N ASP A 62 -14.87 -14.10 5.75
CA ASP A 62 -15.54 -12.91 6.24
C ASP A 62 -14.75 -12.21 7.34
N PHE A 63 -15.14 -10.98 7.68
CA PHE A 63 -14.64 -10.26 8.84
C PHE A 63 -15.45 -10.66 10.09
N PRO A 64 -14.79 -11.05 11.19
CA PRO A 64 -15.50 -11.42 12.42
C PRO A 64 -16.01 -10.19 13.18
N ASP A 65 -15.37 -9.03 13.02
CA ASP A 65 -15.76 -7.79 13.66
C ASP A 65 -16.75 -7.03 12.77
N SER A 66 -17.81 -6.50 13.37
CA SER A 66 -18.67 -5.54 12.69
C SER A 66 -17.92 -4.23 12.41
N PRO A 67 -18.38 -3.40 11.45
CA PRO A 67 -17.78 -2.09 11.18
C PRO A 67 -17.75 -1.19 12.43
N ALA A 68 -18.79 -1.22 13.27
CA ALA A 68 -18.82 -0.49 14.54
C ALA A 68 -17.76 -0.97 15.55
N ALA A 69 -17.55 -2.28 15.66
CA ALA A 69 -16.51 -2.84 16.52
C ALA A 69 -15.11 -2.48 15.99
N TYR A 70 -14.92 -2.53 14.68
CA TYR A 70 -13.67 -2.15 14.03
C TYR A 70 -13.37 -0.65 14.20
N ALA A 71 -14.36 0.23 13.99
CA ALA A 71 -14.22 1.67 14.22
C ALA A 71 -13.87 1.98 15.69
N THR A 72 -14.51 1.30 16.65
CA THR A 72 -14.17 1.43 18.08
C THR A 72 -12.72 1.04 18.36
N ALA A 73 -12.24 -0.06 17.77
CA ALA A 73 -10.84 -0.46 17.89
C ALA A 73 -9.89 0.57 17.26
N CYS A 74 -10.24 1.10 16.09
CA CYS A 74 -9.46 2.11 15.38
C CYS A 74 -9.37 3.44 16.14
N ARG A 75 -10.47 3.89 16.78
CA ARG A 75 -10.47 5.04 17.68
C ARG A 75 -9.48 4.87 18.83
N ARG A 76 -9.50 3.69 19.46
CA ARG A 76 -8.51 3.34 20.49
C ARG A 76 -7.08 3.36 19.95
N TYR A 77 -6.85 2.93 18.70
CA TYR A 77 -5.52 2.95 18.09
C TYR A 77 -5.02 4.38 17.90
N VAL A 78 -5.86 5.27 17.37
CA VAL A 78 -5.53 6.69 17.23
C VAL A 78 -5.18 7.33 18.58
N GLU A 79 -5.95 7.03 19.63
CA GLU A 79 -5.76 7.62 20.97
C GLU A 79 -4.54 7.08 21.74
N GLU A 80 -4.35 5.75 21.76
CA GLU A 80 -3.30 5.13 22.58
C GLU A 80 -1.96 4.99 21.84
N ILE A 81 -1.99 4.62 20.55
CA ILE A 81 -0.77 4.47 19.75
C ILE A 81 -0.29 5.86 19.32
N GLY A 82 -1.19 6.72 18.84
CA GLY A 82 -0.83 8.00 18.23
C GLY A 82 -0.08 7.83 16.91
N ASN A 83 0.15 8.93 16.19
CA ASN A 83 0.83 8.92 14.88
C ASN A 83 0.23 7.95 13.84
N ILE A 84 -1.06 7.64 13.98
CA ILE A 84 -1.80 6.90 12.96
C ILE A 84 -2.08 7.86 11.81
N ILE A 85 -1.50 7.59 10.65
CA ILE A 85 -1.64 8.44 9.47
C ILE A 85 -2.78 8.02 8.57
N TRP A 86 -3.10 6.72 8.52
CA TRP A 86 -4.27 6.20 7.82
C TRP A 86 -4.57 4.76 8.25
N ILE A 87 -5.80 4.33 7.98
CA ILE A 87 -6.35 3.03 8.35
C ILE A 87 -7.03 2.43 7.12
N ALA A 88 -6.66 1.21 6.75
CA ALA A 88 -7.36 0.46 5.72
C ALA A 88 -8.77 0.05 6.22
N PRO A 89 -9.82 0.13 5.39
CA PRO A 89 -11.15 -0.36 5.74
C PRO A 89 -11.18 -1.90 5.78
N GLN A 90 -12.31 -2.50 6.13
CA GLN A 90 -12.53 -3.94 6.00
C GLN A 90 -12.85 -4.29 4.53
N ASP A 91 -11.89 -4.04 3.64
CA ASP A 91 -12.01 -4.25 2.21
C ASP A 91 -12.01 -5.74 1.83
N ARG A 92 -12.68 -6.06 0.72
CA ARG A 92 -12.81 -7.43 0.22
C ARG A 92 -11.95 -7.67 -1.00
N MET A 93 -10.87 -8.42 -0.80
CA MET A 93 -9.95 -8.72 -1.90
C MET A 93 -10.55 -9.71 -2.89
N CYS A 94 -10.36 -9.39 -4.15
CA CYS A 94 -10.90 -10.06 -5.32
C CYS A 94 -9.96 -11.13 -5.90
N GLU A 95 -8.89 -11.56 -5.21
CA GLU A 95 -8.06 -12.64 -5.78
C GLU A 95 -8.83 -13.95 -5.90
N GLU A 96 -8.54 -14.72 -6.95
CA GLU A 96 -9.11 -16.04 -7.20
C GLU A 96 -9.11 -16.96 -5.98
N ALA A 97 -8.02 -16.95 -5.20
CA ALA A 97 -7.92 -17.75 -3.99
C ALA A 97 -8.92 -17.32 -2.90
N VAL A 98 -9.19 -16.02 -2.79
CA VAL A 98 -10.12 -15.46 -1.80
C VAL A 98 -11.57 -15.67 -2.25
N ILE A 99 -11.86 -15.54 -3.55
CA ILE A 99 -13.20 -15.77 -4.08
C ILE A 99 -13.52 -17.26 -4.10
N ASN A 100 -12.72 -18.07 -4.78
CA ASN A 100 -13.05 -19.46 -5.08
C ASN A 100 -12.67 -20.44 -3.97
N GLY A 101 -11.78 -20.04 -3.05
CA GLY A 101 -11.28 -20.93 -2.01
C GLY A 101 -10.40 -22.05 -2.57
N GLY A 102 -9.88 -22.90 -1.67
CA GLY A 102 -8.99 -24.01 -2.01
C GLY A 102 -7.55 -23.78 -1.57
N THR A 103 -6.61 -24.58 -2.09
CA THR A 103 -5.20 -24.53 -1.67
C THR A 103 -4.34 -23.83 -2.71
N PHE A 104 -3.77 -22.68 -2.33
CA PHE A 104 -2.90 -21.87 -3.18
C PHE A 104 -1.54 -21.68 -2.52
N ALA A 105 -0.48 -22.11 -3.21
CA ALA A 105 0.89 -22.03 -2.70
C ALA A 105 1.04 -22.57 -1.26
N GLY A 106 0.38 -23.69 -0.97
CA GLY A 106 0.41 -24.36 0.35
C GLY A 106 -0.43 -23.69 1.44
N GLN A 107 -1.26 -22.70 1.11
CA GLN A 107 -2.19 -22.07 2.04
C GLN A 107 -3.64 -22.40 1.67
N HIS A 108 -4.43 -22.79 2.64
CA HIS A 108 -5.87 -23.01 2.47
C HIS A 108 -6.65 -21.70 2.61
N PHE A 109 -7.59 -21.50 1.70
CA PHE A 109 -8.55 -20.40 1.67
C PHE A 109 -9.95 -20.98 1.76
N VAL A 110 -10.79 -20.43 2.64
CA VAL A 110 -12.20 -20.85 2.78
C VAL A 110 -12.99 -20.57 1.49
N GLY A 111 -12.71 -19.44 0.84
CA GLY A 111 -13.50 -18.98 -0.29
C GLY A 111 -14.73 -18.19 0.19
N THR A 112 -14.88 -16.96 -0.31
CA THR A 112 -16.09 -16.17 -0.07
C THR A 112 -17.24 -16.62 -0.97
N HIS A 113 -16.92 -17.18 -2.13
CA HIS A 113 -17.83 -17.55 -3.21
C HIS A 113 -18.70 -16.40 -3.72
N LEU A 114 -18.21 -15.16 -3.57
CA LEU A 114 -18.85 -13.94 -4.06
C LEU A 114 -18.14 -13.43 -5.32
N SER A 115 -18.89 -12.84 -6.24
CA SER A 115 -18.31 -12.22 -7.45
C SER A 115 -17.54 -10.93 -7.14
N VAL A 116 -16.61 -10.55 -8.02
CA VAL A 116 -15.86 -9.27 -7.95
C VAL A 116 -16.76 -8.05 -7.72
N PRO A 117 -17.89 -7.85 -8.45
CA PRO A 117 -18.78 -6.71 -8.20
C PRO A 117 -19.37 -6.66 -6.78
N ILE A 118 -19.60 -7.82 -6.16
CA ILE A 118 -20.10 -7.89 -4.78
C ILE A 118 -19.00 -7.50 -3.79
N HIS A 119 -17.78 -7.97 -3.98
CA HIS A 119 -16.63 -7.54 -3.17
C HIS A 119 -16.37 -6.04 -3.28
N GLN A 120 -16.45 -5.48 -4.50
CA GLN A 120 -16.31 -4.04 -4.71
C GLN A 120 -17.39 -3.25 -3.96
N ARG A 121 -18.66 -3.64 -4.09
CA ARG A 121 -19.75 -2.98 -3.38
C ARG A 121 -19.58 -3.07 -1.87
N GLN A 122 -19.27 -4.26 -1.34
CA GLN A 122 -19.04 -4.45 0.10
C GLN A 122 -17.85 -3.65 0.62
N THR A 123 -16.82 -3.45 -0.20
CA THR A 123 -15.66 -2.59 0.14
C THR A 123 -16.06 -1.13 0.22
N VAL A 124 -16.79 -0.62 -0.77
CA VAL A 124 -17.26 0.77 -0.82
C VAL A 124 -18.25 1.04 0.32
N ASP A 125 -19.24 0.16 0.51
CA ASP A 125 -20.24 0.27 1.57
C ASP A 125 -19.57 0.27 2.95
N ASN A 126 -18.57 -0.60 3.17
CA ASN A 126 -17.82 -0.64 4.42
C ASN A 126 -17.06 0.67 4.66
N TYR A 127 -16.38 1.21 3.65
CA TYR A 127 -15.71 2.52 3.77
C TYR A 127 -16.69 3.63 4.17
N LEU A 128 -17.84 3.71 3.50
CA LEU A 128 -18.86 4.72 3.78
C LEU A 128 -19.47 4.56 5.18
N GLU A 129 -19.72 3.33 5.61
CA GLU A 129 -20.20 3.02 6.96
C GLU A 129 -19.18 3.44 8.02
N LEU A 130 -17.90 3.11 7.83
CA LEU A 130 -16.83 3.50 8.75
C LEU A 130 -16.68 5.02 8.84
N ARG A 131 -16.77 5.75 7.71
CA ARG A 131 -16.77 7.22 7.68
C ARG A 131 -18.01 7.81 8.38
N THR A 132 -19.14 7.12 8.34
CA THR A 132 -20.38 7.54 9.03
C THR A 132 -20.31 7.30 10.53
N LEU A 133 -19.76 6.15 10.94
CA LEU A 133 -19.57 5.78 12.33
C LEU A 133 -18.61 6.74 13.03
N ASP A 134 -17.55 7.14 12.33
CA ASP A 134 -16.56 8.07 12.86
C ASP A 134 -15.79 8.81 11.75
N ALA A 135 -16.23 10.04 11.46
CA ALA A 135 -15.69 10.87 10.38
C ALA A 135 -14.29 11.42 10.66
N ASP A 136 -13.84 11.39 11.91
CA ASP A 136 -12.51 11.87 12.32
C ASP A 136 -11.43 10.78 12.21
N LEU A 137 -11.83 9.52 11.99
CA LEU A 137 -10.86 8.45 11.74
C LEU A 137 -10.31 8.53 10.31
N PRO A 138 -8.99 8.34 10.12
CA PRO A 138 -8.33 8.48 8.83
C PRO A 138 -8.47 7.20 7.99
N PHE A 139 -9.70 6.75 7.78
CA PHE A 139 -9.98 5.65 6.86
C PHE A 139 -9.74 6.08 5.42
N ILE A 140 -9.06 5.24 4.65
CA ILE A 140 -8.78 5.49 3.23
C ILE A 140 -9.70 4.63 2.35
N PRO A 141 -10.11 5.11 1.16
CA PRO A 141 -10.79 4.24 0.20
C PRO A 141 -9.80 3.21 -0.37
N VAL A 142 -10.31 2.03 -0.71
CA VAL A 142 -9.54 0.97 -1.38
C VAL A 142 -10.26 0.55 -2.66
N LEU A 143 -9.54 0.60 -3.78
CA LEU A 143 -9.99 0.05 -5.05
C LEU A 143 -9.70 -1.45 -5.11
N GLN A 144 -10.70 -2.23 -5.51
CA GLN A 144 -10.65 -3.68 -5.61
C GLN A 144 -10.98 -4.14 -7.04
N GLY A 145 -10.36 -5.23 -7.49
CA GLY A 145 -10.60 -5.78 -8.82
C GLY A 145 -9.63 -6.88 -9.21
N GLN A 146 -9.83 -7.44 -10.40
CA GLN A 146 -8.88 -8.37 -11.02
C GLN A 146 -8.29 -7.83 -12.33
N THR A 147 -9.05 -7.06 -13.08
CA THR A 147 -8.63 -6.46 -14.35
C THR A 147 -8.58 -4.94 -14.22
N ARG A 148 -7.85 -4.25 -15.11
CA ARG A 148 -7.88 -2.78 -15.18
C ARG A 148 -9.31 -2.23 -15.16
N ASP A 149 -10.21 -2.81 -15.93
CA ASP A 149 -11.60 -2.38 -16.00
C ASP A 149 -12.38 -2.62 -14.70
N ASP A 150 -12.03 -3.66 -13.91
CA ASP A 150 -12.60 -3.82 -12.57
C ASP A 150 -12.24 -2.64 -11.67
N TYR A 151 -10.97 -2.21 -11.67
CA TYR A 151 -10.54 -1.08 -10.85
C TYR A 151 -11.23 0.23 -11.28
N MET A 152 -11.40 0.45 -12.60
CA MET A 152 -12.17 1.59 -13.10
C MET A 152 -13.62 1.55 -12.63
N ARG A 153 -14.28 0.38 -12.71
CA ARG A 153 -15.65 0.20 -12.18
C ARG A 153 -15.73 0.45 -10.68
N CYS A 154 -14.71 0.08 -9.91
CA CYS A 154 -14.64 0.34 -8.49
C CYS A 154 -14.49 1.83 -8.19
N ALA A 155 -13.65 2.55 -8.94
CA ALA A 155 -13.53 3.99 -8.84
C ALA A 155 -14.88 4.68 -9.14
N ASP A 156 -15.60 4.22 -10.15
CA ASP A 156 -16.95 4.73 -10.44
C ASP A 156 -17.95 4.48 -9.29
N LEU A 157 -17.80 3.40 -8.52
CA LEU A 157 -18.65 3.14 -7.35
C LEU A 157 -18.41 4.19 -6.26
N TYR A 158 -17.15 4.53 -5.97
CA TYR A 158 -16.83 5.63 -5.05
C TYR A 158 -17.35 6.98 -5.56
N GLN A 159 -17.14 7.28 -6.84
CA GLN A 159 -17.63 8.52 -7.45
C GLN A 159 -19.16 8.64 -7.35
N ARG A 160 -19.90 7.57 -7.67
CA ARG A 160 -21.36 7.53 -7.54
C ARG A 160 -21.84 7.67 -6.09
N ALA A 161 -21.03 7.25 -5.13
CA ALA A 161 -21.29 7.45 -3.71
C ALA A 161 -20.90 8.85 -3.21
N GLY A 162 -20.43 9.74 -4.09
CA GLY A 162 -20.03 11.10 -3.75
C GLY A 162 -18.63 11.23 -3.16
N VAL A 163 -17.78 10.20 -3.30
CA VAL A 163 -16.39 10.22 -2.83
C VAL A 163 -15.46 10.67 -3.97
N CYS A 164 -14.79 11.80 -3.77
CA CYS A 164 -13.73 12.28 -4.67
C CYS A 164 -12.41 11.61 -4.27
N LEU A 165 -11.91 10.67 -5.08
CA LEU A 165 -10.72 9.89 -4.76
C LEU A 165 -9.44 10.74 -4.81
N GLU A 166 -9.42 11.77 -5.67
CA GLU A 166 -8.32 12.72 -5.83
C GLU A 166 -8.13 13.62 -4.59
N GLU A 167 -9.18 13.81 -3.79
CA GLU A 167 -9.13 14.58 -2.54
C GLU A 167 -8.71 13.72 -1.33
N CYS A 168 -8.66 12.40 -1.50
CA CYS A 168 -8.21 11.49 -0.45
C CYS A 168 -6.68 11.53 -0.32
N GLU A 169 -6.16 11.54 0.92
CA GLU A 169 -4.72 11.59 1.19
C GLU A 169 -3.95 10.44 0.52
N VAL A 170 -4.56 9.26 0.51
CA VAL A 170 -4.08 8.06 -0.17
C VAL A 170 -5.28 7.21 -0.60
N VAL A 171 -5.12 6.46 -1.68
CA VAL A 171 -6.10 5.46 -2.16
C VAL A 171 -5.43 4.11 -2.22
N GLY A 172 -5.93 3.13 -1.49
CA GLY A 172 -5.38 1.78 -1.52
C GLY A 172 -5.72 1.05 -2.81
N ILE A 173 -4.78 0.25 -3.33
CA ILE A 173 -5.00 -0.68 -4.45
C ILE A 173 -4.88 -2.10 -3.91
N GLY A 174 -6.03 -2.74 -3.70
CA GLY A 174 -6.13 -4.11 -3.19
C GLY A 174 -5.93 -5.17 -4.27
N SER A 175 -5.92 -6.44 -3.87
CA SER A 175 -5.81 -7.61 -4.76
C SER A 175 -4.52 -7.76 -5.60
N VAL A 176 -3.48 -6.99 -5.28
CA VAL A 176 -2.20 -6.98 -6.03
C VAL A 176 -1.12 -7.86 -5.42
N CYS A 177 -1.21 -8.23 -4.14
CA CYS A 177 -0.12 -8.84 -3.36
C CYS A 177 0.37 -10.20 -3.89
N ARG A 178 -0.46 -10.94 -4.63
CA ARG A 178 -0.09 -12.22 -5.27
C ARG A 178 0.24 -12.11 -6.76
N ARG A 179 0.01 -10.94 -7.36
CA ARG A 179 0.19 -10.63 -8.79
C ARG A 179 1.30 -9.61 -9.02
N GLN A 180 1.97 -9.19 -7.96
CA GLN A 180 2.94 -8.10 -7.86
C GLN A 180 4.21 -8.22 -8.74
N ASN A 181 4.39 -9.33 -9.46
CA ASN A 181 5.54 -9.52 -10.36
C ASN A 181 5.13 -9.45 -11.84
N THR A 182 3.99 -8.83 -12.16
CA THR A 182 3.51 -8.70 -13.53
C THR A 182 3.46 -7.24 -13.97
N MET A 183 3.70 -7.00 -15.27
CA MET A 183 3.51 -5.69 -15.89
C MET A 183 2.05 -5.20 -15.77
N GLU A 184 1.11 -6.14 -15.74
CA GLU A 184 -0.33 -5.89 -15.57
C GLU A 184 -0.65 -5.11 -14.28
N ILE A 185 0.05 -5.39 -13.17
CA ILE A 185 -0.13 -4.61 -11.94
C ILE A 185 0.37 -3.17 -12.12
N GLY A 186 1.49 -2.99 -12.83
CA GLY A 186 1.96 -1.65 -13.18
C GLY A 186 0.97 -0.87 -14.05
N GLU A 187 0.26 -1.54 -14.96
CA GLU A 187 -0.80 -0.92 -15.77
C GLU A 187 -2.01 -0.48 -14.93
N ILE A 188 -2.37 -1.22 -13.88
CA ILE A 188 -3.41 -0.82 -12.93
C ILE A 188 -3.01 0.47 -12.21
N PHE A 189 -1.80 0.56 -11.66
CA PHE A 189 -1.34 1.79 -11.00
C PHE A 189 -1.28 2.97 -11.97
N ARG A 190 -0.74 2.77 -13.18
CA ARG A 190 -0.68 3.82 -14.21
C ARG A 190 -2.05 4.25 -14.76
N ALA A 191 -3.11 3.48 -14.53
CA ALA A 191 -4.46 3.88 -14.89
C ALA A 191 -5.01 5.01 -13.99
N PHE A 192 -4.38 5.26 -12.84
CA PHE A 192 -4.77 6.28 -11.87
C PHE A 192 -3.64 7.28 -11.57
N PRO A 193 -3.12 8.00 -12.58
CA PRO A 193 -1.91 8.82 -12.44
C PRO A 193 -2.10 10.05 -11.52
N THR A 194 -3.34 10.46 -11.28
CA THR A 194 -3.69 11.58 -10.40
C THR A 194 -3.88 11.14 -8.95
N LEU A 195 -4.06 9.85 -8.69
CA LEU A 195 -4.31 9.33 -7.34
C LEU A 195 -3.00 9.07 -6.61
N ARG A 196 -2.98 9.41 -5.32
CA ARG A 196 -1.90 9.01 -4.42
C ARG A 196 -2.09 7.55 -4.01
N THR A 197 -1.65 6.62 -4.85
CA THR A 197 -1.95 5.19 -4.66
C THR A 197 -1.04 4.53 -3.61
N HIS A 198 -1.62 3.63 -2.82
CA HIS A 198 -0.90 2.71 -1.93
C HIS A 198 -1.02 1.27 -2.42
N GLY A 199 0.10 0.61 -2.69
CA GLY A 199 0.14 -0.81 -3.07
C GLY A 199 0.28 -1.73 -1.87
N PHE A 200 -0.75 -2.54 -1.59
CA PHE A 200 -0.69 -3.50 -0.47
C PHE A 200 0.18 -4.72 -0.78
N GLY A 201 1.17 -4.98 0.08
CA GLY A 201 2.01 -6.18 0.02
C GLY A 201 2.93 -6.27 -1.22
N VAL A 202 3.36 -5.13 -1.78
CA VAL A 202 4.27 -5.08 -2.92
C VAL A 202 5.71 -5.40 -2.49
N LYS A 203 6.38 -6.29 -3.22
CA LYS A 203 7.76 -6.72 -2.92
C LYS A 203 8.77 -5.89 -3.71
N ILE A 204 10.04 -6.02 -3.33
CA ILE A 204 11.18 -5.32 -3.96
C ILE A 204 11.17 -5.47 -5.49
N GLU A 205 10.85 -6.66 -6.00
CA GLU A 205 10.79 -6.90 -7.45
C GLU A 205 9.70 -6.07 -8.15
N GLY A 206 8.53 -5.91 -7.52
CA GLY A 206 7.45 -5.06 -8.05
C GLY A 206 7.78 -3.57 -7.94
N ILE A 207 8.45 -3.15 -6.87
CA ILE A 207 8.95 -1.78 -6.70
C ILE A 207 9.86 -1.39 -7.86
N GLY A 208 10.79 -2.26 -8.25
CA GLY A 208 11.68 -2.00 -9.40
C GLY A 208 10.95 -1.85 -10.74
N LEU A 209 9.76 -2.44 -10.90
CA LEU A 209 9.01 -2.43 -12.17
C LEU A 209 8.04 -1.25 -12.30
N TYR A 210 7.40 -0.87 -11.19
CA TYR A 210 6.31 0.12 -11.21
C TYR A 210 6.22 0.96 -9.93
N GLY A 211 7.28 0.99 -9.10
CA GLY A 211 7.33 1.80 -7.88
C GLY A 211 7.06 3.29 -8.13
N SER A 212 7.56 3.84 -9.23
CA SER A 212 7.35 5.24 -9.63
C SER A 212 5.89 5.58 -9.96
N ALA A 213 5.02 4.59 -10.16
CA ALA A 213 3.59 4.79 -10.38
C ALA A 213 2.77 4.79 -9.07
N MET A 214 3.42 4.64 -7.91
CA MET A 214 2.76 4.59 -6.59
C MET A 214 3.25 5.71 -5.68
N ALA A 215 2.35 6.22 -4.83
CA ALA A 215 2.76 7.11 -3.75
C ALA A 215 3.43 6.33 -2.60
N SER A 216 2.92 5.14 -2.31
CA SER A 216 3.51 4.27 -1.28
C SER A 216 3.17 2.79 -1.43
N SER A 217 3.85 1.93 -0.66
CA SER A 217 3.50 0.51 -0.52
C SER A 217 3.94 -0.03 0.83
N ASP A 218 3.45 -1.20 1.19
CA ASP A 218 3.95 -1.97 2.34
C ASP A 218 4.44 -3.36 1.93
N SER A 219 5.26 -3.97 2.78
CA SER A 219 5.41 -5.42 2.77
C SER A 219 6.01 -5.97 4.07
N MET A 220 5.58 -7.18 4.41
CA MET A 220 6.12 -8.00 5.51
C MET A 220 7.01 -9.15 4.98
N ALA A 221 7.50 -9.06 3.74
CA ALA A 221 8.29 -10.13 3.11
C ALA A 221 9.57 -10.48 3.88
N TRP A 222 10.17 -9.52 4.61
CA TRP A 222 11.32 -9.74 5.48
C TRP A 222 11.10 -10.89 6.48
N SER A 223 9.90 -11.03 7.04
CA SER A 223 9.59 -12.05 8.04
C SER A 223 9.49 -13.43 7.38
N SER A 224 8.81 -13.50 6.24
CA SER A 224 8.70 -14.73 5.44
C SER A 224 10.06 -15.24 4.99
N TRP A 225 10.96 -14.35 4.55
CA TRP A 225 12.33 -14.72 4.23
C TRP A 225 13.13 -15.07 5.49
N GLY A 226 12.95 -14.31 6.56
CA GLY A 226 13.63 -14.53 7.84
C GLY A 226 13.33 -15.89 8.47
N ARG A 227 12.14 -16.48 8.24
CA ARG A 227 11.81 -17.86 8.67
C ARG A 227 12.76 -18.92 8.13
N ARG A 228 13.41 -18.67 6.99
CA ARG A 228 14.35 -19.59 6.33
C ARG A 228 15.81 -19.23 6.61
N ARG A 229 16.06 -18.20 7.42
CA ARG A 229 17.40 -17.76 7.81
C ARG A 229 17.68 -18.20 9.25
N PRO A 230 18.86 -18.77 9.54
CA PRO A 230 19.31 -18.96 10.92
C PRO A 230 19.29 -17.62 11.64
N GLY A 231 18.83 -17.58 12.89
CA GLY A 231 18.79 -16.31 13.61
C GLY A 231 20.17 -15.86 14.09
N CYS A 232 20.29 -14.55 14.30
CA CYS A 232 21.54 -13.87 14.62
C CYS A 232 22.14 -14.23 15.99
N THR A 233 21.40 -14.95 16.85
CA THR A 233 21.85 -15.39 18.18
C THR A 233 21.36 -16.81 18.48
N PRO A 234 21.97 -17.54 19.44
CA PRO A 234 21.50 -18.87 19.81
C PRO A 234 20.03 -18.93 20.29
N SER A 235 19.49 -17.84 20.84
CA SER A 235 18.08 -17.75 21.25
C SER A 235 17.14 -17.33 20.12
N HIS A 236 17.67 -16.77 19.02
CA HIS A 236 16.92 -16.49 17.80
C HIS A 236 16.99 -17.69 16.87
N LYS A 237 15.97 -18.55 16.92
CA LYS A 237 15.92 -19.74 16.04
C LYS A 237 15.92 -19.36 14.55
N THR A 238 15.21 -18.30 14.21
CA THR A 238 15.12 -17.77 12.84
C THR A 238 14.99 -16.25 12.89
N GLU A 239 15.27 -15.58 11.77
CA GLU A 239 15.13 -14.13 11.64
C GLU A 239 13.69 -13.64 11.44
N ALA A 240 12.70 -14.54 11.52
CA ALA A 240 11.29 -14.24 11.28
C ALA A 240 10.70 -13.15 12.20
N ASN A 241 11.35 -12.88 13.34
CA ASN A 241 10.95 -11.90 14.35
C ASN A 241 12.08 -10.93 14.71
N CYS A 242 13.15 -10.86 13.92
CA CYS A 242 14.35 -10.12 14.28
C CYS A 242 14.30 -8.68 13.78
N ARG A 243 14.48 -7.74 14.71
CA ARG A 243 14.48 -6.29 14.44
C ARG A 243 15.64 -5.88 13.55
N THR A 244 16.85 -6.31 13.86
CA THR A 244 18.06 -6.01 13.07
C THR A 244 17.92 -6.50 11.63
N TRP A 245 17.38 -7.70 11.44
CA TRP A 245 17.09 -8.25 10.11
C TRP A 245 16.03 -7.44 9.37
N ALA A 246 14.92 -7.10 10.04
CA ALA A 246 13.85 -6.30 9.45
C ALA A 246 14.33 -4.91 9.01
N LEU A 247 15.13 -4.23 9.85
CA LEU A 247 15.71 -2.91 9.54
C LEU A 247 16.75 -2.98 8.41
N ALA A 248 17.59 -4.03 8.39
CA ALA A 248 18.52 -4.25 7.29
C ALA A 248 17.79 -4.51 5.97
N TRP A 249 16.70 -5.28 6.01
CA TRP A 249 15.85 -5.50 4.85
C TRP A 249 15.16 -4.22 4.40
N TYR A 250 14.61 -3.43 5.33
CA TYR A 250 13.97 -2.14 5.05
C TYR A 250 14.91 -1.19 4.29
N ARG A 251 16.18 -1.09 4.70
CA ARG A 251 17.18 -0.28 3.98
C ARG A 251 17.38 -0.73 2.52
N ARG A 252 17.42 -2.04 2.26
CA ARG A 252 17.50 -2.57 0.89
C ARG A 252 16.27 -2.24 0.05
N VAL A 253 15.09 -2.16 0.68
CA VAL A 253 13.88 -1.71 -0.01
C VAL A 253 14.02 -0.24 -0.40
N LEU A 254 14.51 0.61 0.51
CA LEU A 254 14.73 2.02 0.20
C LEU A 254 15.74 2.22 -0.93
N GLU A 255 16.84 1.45 -0.94
CA GLU A 255 17.78 1.44 -2.06
C GLU A 255 17.10 1.09 -3.41
N ALA A 256 16.17 0.13 -3.41
CA ALA A 256 15.42 -0.24 -4.60
C ALA A 256 14.38 0.83 -5.01
N VAL A 257 13.79 1.52 -4.04
CA VAL A 257 12.90 2.68 -4.30
C VAL A 257 13.69 3.81 -4.94
N ASP A 258 14.84 4.17 -4.37
CA ASP A 258 15.70 5.24 -4.88
C ASP A 258 16.16 4.93 -6.31
N GLN A 259 16.51 3.67 -6.59
CA GLN A 259 16.87 3.24 -7.94
C GLN A 259 15.69 3.34 -8.92
N ALA A 260 14.50 2.89 -8.52
CA ALA A 260 13.31 2.96 -9.38
C ALA A 260 12.89 4.41 -9.69
N ASP A 261 13.03 5.31 -8.72
CA ASP A 261 12.77 6.74 -8.91
C ASP A 261 13.81 7.38 -9.84
N ALA A 262 15.09 6.97 -9.75
CA ALA A 262 16.15 7.44 -10.65
C ALA A 262 15.94 6.98 -12.10
N ASP A 263 15.60 5.71 -12.30
CA ASP A 263 15.35 5.12 -13.62
C ASP A 263 14.15 5.78 -14.31
N ALA A 264 13.08 6.08 -13.56
CA ALA A 264 11.91 6.79 -14.07
C ALA A 264 12.24 8.23 -14.52
N CYS A 265 13.09 8.94 -13.78
CA CYS A 265 13.56 10.29 -14.14
C CYS A 265 14.36 10.28 -15.44
N TYR A 266 15.22 9.27 -15.63
CA TYR A 266 16.03 9.12 -16.84
C TYR A 266 15.20 8.77 -18.09
N GLN A 267 14.06 8.08 -17.92
CA GLN A 267 13.16 7.71 -19.03
C GLN A 267 12.19 8.81 -19.45
N GLN A 268 12.11 9.95 -18.75
CA GLN A 268 11.40 11.11 -19.24
C GLN A 268 12.30 11.86 -20.25
N PRO A 269 11.90 11.98 -21.53
CA PRO A 269 12.62 12.86 -22.45
C PRO A 269 12.63 14.26 -21.85
N SER A 270 13.81 14.87 -21.75
CA SER A 270 13.92 16.25 -21.28
C SER A 270 13.05 17.13 -22.17
N LEU A 271 11.98 17.69 -21.61
CA LEU A 271 11.19 18.76 -22.26
C LEU A 271 11.97 20.09 -22.34
N LEU A 272 13.31 20.04 -22.40
CA LEU A 272 14.22 21.18 -22.50
C LEU A 272 15.05 21.15 -23.81
N GLU A 273 14.59 20.42 -24.81
CA GLU A 273 14.95 20.71 -26.21
C GLU A 273 13.79 21.45 -26.88
N GLU A 274 13.39 22.60 -26.32
CA GLU A 274 12.73 23.60 -27.14
C GLU A 274 13.75 24.12 -28.17
N GLU A 275 13.34 23.99 -29.43
CA GLU A 275 13.99 24.45 -30.64
C GLU A 275 14.88 25.69 -30.42
N ILE A 276 16.20 25.51 -30.52
CA ILE A 276 17.07 26.61 -30.94
C ILE A 276 16.82 26.76 -32.45
N PRO A 277 16.14 27.82 -32.92
CA PRO A 277 15.99 27.99 -34.35
C PRO A 277 17.40 28.21 -34.95
N PRO A 278 17.71 27.63 -36.11
CA PRO A 278 19.02 27.79 -36.71
C PRO A 278 19.29 29.28 -36.93
N TRP A 279 20.40 29.75 -36.36
CA TRP A 279 20.91 31.10 -36.56
C TRP A 279 21.03 31.39 -38.06
N SER A 280 20.26 32.35 -38.57
CA SER A 280 20.38 32.85 -39.94
C SER A 280 21.29 34.09 -39.95
N PRO A 281 22.42 34.10 -40.68
CA PRO A 281 23.14 35.33 -40.92
C PRO A 281 22.35 36.19 -41.92
N SER A 282 21.63 37.19 -41.41
CA SER A 282 21.07 38.26 -42.23
C SER A 282 22.19 38.94 -43.02
N ARG A 283 22.07 38.94 -44.35
CA ARG A 283 22.99 39.61 -45.28
C ARG A 283 23.12 41.08 -44.89
N ILE A 284 24.33 41.45 -44.47
CA ILE A 284 24.80 42.83 -44.42
C ILE A 284 24.73 43.38 -45.86
N ARG A 285 23.82 44.33 -46.11
CA ARG A 285 23.87 45.16 -47.32
C ARG A 285 24.97 46.21 -47.13
N SER A 286 26.03 46.09 -47.90
CA SER A 286 27.05 47.13 -48.02
C SER A 286 26.51 48.28 -48.89
N PRO A 287 26.76 49.55 -48.55
CA PRO A 287 26.36 50.71 -49.35
C PRO A 287 27.53 51.22 -50.19
N GLN A 288 27.41 51.17 -51.52
CA GLN A 288 28.22 51.95 -52.48
C GLN A 288 27.35 52.10 -53.74
N GLY A 289 27.20 53.22 -54.42
CA GLY A 289 27.97 54.46 -54.44
C GLY A 289 27.80 55.00 -55.87
N ALA A 290 27.51 56.29 -56.00
CA ALA A 290 27.21 56.96 -57.27
C ALA A 290 28.44 57.05 -58.20
N SER A 291 28.20 56.79 -59.50
CA SER A 291 28.62 57.61 -60.66
C SER A 291 28.14 56.95 -61.95
#